data_AF-A0A4U0YT68-F1
#
_entry.id   AF-A0A4U0YT68-F1
#
_cell.length_a   1.000
_cell.length_b   1.000
_cell.length_c   1.000
_cell.angle_alpha   90.00
_cell.angle_beta   90.00
_cell.angle_gamma   90.00
#
_symmetry.space_group_name_H-M   'P 1'
#
loop_
_entity.id
_entity.type
_entity.pdbx_description
1 polymer ?
#
loop_
_entity_poly.entity_id
_entity_poly.type
_entity_poly.pdbx_seq_one_letter_code
_entity_poly.pdbx_strand_id
1 'polypeptide(L)'
;MSSWGRGGSARAALPARHLRQEALIQVSNWFWVSAGRDPGNHPHELSGGQRQRVALARSLASRPSLILLDEPLANLDAHLRQSMLAEFRRIHQSLGTTFVFVTHDQNEAMAIAGLVGVMDRGRMAQVAPPQELFDRPATPMVARFVGEGRTLPVTVTSLAQGRATLRLGDHSVTLPGIAPPGPAWLCLRQRDLALSTTSAGLGAQVIDLRFERGDYILSVLPDAPDLTEPLEVRSPTPIAPGARVRLTLRSGWVMPRAGETAEAAP
;
A
#
# COMPACT_ATOMS: atom_id res chain seq x y z
N MET A 1 -33.29 -44.72 -6.32
CA MET A 1 -33.22 -43.58 -5.40
C MET A 1 -32.31 -43.99 -4.23
N SER A 2 -30.99 -43.98 -4.43
CA SER A 2 -30.08 -42.85 -4.15
C SER A 2 -29.76 -42.67 -2.66
N SER A 3 -28.59 -43.16 -2.22
CA SER A 3 -27.72 -42.39 -1.31
C SER A 3 -26.27 -42.87 -1.39
N TRP A 4 -25.49 -42.14 -2.19
CA TRP A 4 -24.04 -42.00 -2.05
C TRP A 4 -23.80 -40.74 -1.22
N GLY A 5 -22.82 -40.75 -0.30
CA GLY A 5 -22.43 -39.52 0.40
C GLY A 5 -21.62 -39.68 1.68
N ARG A 6 -20.40 -40.25 1.59
CA ARG A 6 -19.31 -39.94 2.52
C ARG A 6 -18.10 -39.52 1.70
N GLY A 7 -17.52 -38.36 2.01
CA GLY A 7 -16.29 -37.90 1.35
C GLY A 7 -15.98 -36.44 1.57
N GLY A 8 -15.88 -36.00 2.83
CA GLY A 8 -15.16 -34.77 3.15
C GLY A 8 -13.67 -34.98 2.85
N SER A 9 -13.20 -34.45 1.72
CA SER A 9 -11.78 -34.43 1.37
C SER A 9 -11.12 -33.24 2.07
N ALA A 10 -10.56 -33.47 3.25
CA ALA A 10 -9.53 -32.62 3.80
C ALA A 10 -8.29 -32.75 2.90
N ARG A 11 -7.95 -31.69 2.16
CA ARG A 11 -6.68 -31.62 1.41
C ARG A 11 -5.52 -31.76 2.40
N ALA A 12 -4.88 -32.93 2.40
CA ALA A 12 -3.67 -33.16 3.17
C ALA A 12 -2.57 -32.18 2.73
N ALA A 13 -1.96 -31.47 3.69
CA ALA A 13 -0.81 -30.61 3.44
C ALA A 13 0.35 -31.45 2.87
N LEU A 14 0.83 -31.09 1.68
CA LEU A 14 1.91 -31.80 1.03
C LEU A 14 3.22 -31.65 1.84
N PRO A 15 4.02 -32.73 1.99
CA PRO A 15 5.30 -32.66 2.71
C PRO A 15 6.25 -31.62 2.09
N ALA A 16 6.98 -30.86 2.91
CA ALA A 16 7.87 -29.75 2.49
C ALA A 16 8.90 -30.11 1.39
N ARG A 17 9.29 -31.40 1.28
CA ARG A 17 10.16 -31.90 0.20
C ARG A 17 9.50 -31.88 -1.19
N HIS A 18 8.19 -32.09 -1.28
CA HIS A 18 7.46 -32.07 -2.55
C HIS A 18 7.20 -30.65 -3.04
N LEU A 19 6.83 -29.72 -2.13
CA LEU A 19 6.66 -28.29 -2.45
C LEU A 19 7.96 -27.67 -3.00
N ARG A 20 9.12 -28.10 -2.46
CA ARG A 20 10.45 -27.67 -2.92
C ARG A 20 10.82 -28.19 -4.32
N GLN A 21 10.38 -29.39 -4.68
CA GLN A 21 10.65 -29.99 -5.99
C GLN A 21 9.72 -29.41 -7.07
N GLU A 22 8.45 -29.15 -6.73
CA GLU A 22 7.52 -28.40 -7.57
C GLU A 22 7.98 -26.98 -7.86
N ALA A 23 8.53 -26.28 -6.86
CA ALA A 23 9.06 -24.92 -7.05
C ALA A 23 10.22 -24.89 -8.07
N LEU A 24 11.09 -25.90 -8.08
CA LEU A 24 12.18 -26.02 -9.06
C LEU A 24 11.68 -26.41 -10.45
N ILE A 25 10.71 -27.33 -10.52
CA ILE A 25 10.02 -27.66 -11.78
C ILE A 25 9.32 -26.43 -12.33
N GLN A 26 8.74 -25.60 -11.48
CA GLN A 26 8.13 -24.35 -11.88
C GLN A 26 9.16 -23.34 -12.33
N VAL A 27 10.28 -23.12 -11.62
CA VAL A 27 11.37 -22.26 -12.10
C VAL A 27 11.89 -22.74 -13.47
N SER A 28 11.98 -24.05 -13.68
CA SER A 28 12.36 -24.65 -14.97
C SER A 28 11.29 -24.44 -16.04
N ASN A 29 10.01 -24.69 -15.74
CA ASN A 29 8.90 -24.46 -16.67
C ASN A 29 8.74 -22.96 -16.99
N TRP A 30 9.05 -22.10 -16.02
CA TRP A 30 9.08 -20.65 -16.15
C TRP A 30 10.24 -20.20 -17.05
N PHE A 31 11.39 -20.86 -16.97
CA PHE A 31 12.51 -20.67 -17.89
C PHE A 31 12.11 -20.97 -19.35
N TRP A 32 11.46 -22.13 -19.59
CA TRP A 32 11.04 -22.55 -20.92
C TRP A 32 9.88 -21.74 -21.51
N VAL A 33 8.94 -21.28 -20.69
CA VAL A 33 7.85 -20.39 -21.13
C VAL A 33 8.37 -18.96 -21.38
N SER A 34 9.40 -18.53 -20.65
CA SER A 34 9.91 -17.16 -20.73
C SER A 34 10.93 -16.93 -21.85
N ALA A 35 11.78 -17.91 -22.18
CA ALA A 35 12.76 -17.80 -23.26
C ALA A 35 12.15 -17.86 -24.69
N GLY A 36 10.85 -18.14 -24.79
CA GLY A 36 10.28 -18.73 -26.00
C GLY A 36 10.66 -20.20 -26.06
N ARG A 37 9.86 -21.04 -26.72
CA ARG A 37 10.07 -22.51 -26.81
C ARG A 37 11.37 -22.93 -27.53
N ASP A 38 12.27 -22.00 -27.82
CA ASP A 38 13.51 -22.26 -28.55
C ASP A 38 14.72 -22.21 -27.60
N PRO A 39 15.36 -23.37 -27.30
CA PRO A 39 16.59 -23.44 -26.53
C PRO A 39 17.78 -22.71 -27.18
N GLY A 40 17.66 -22.29 -28.45
CA GLY A 40 18.73 -21.65 -29.22
C GLY A 40 18.84 -20.12 -29.07
N ASN A 41 17.85 -19.44 -28.50
CA ASN A 41 17.85 -17.97 -28.45
C ASN A 41 19.00 -17.45 -27.58
N HIS A 42 19.89 -16.67 -28.19
CA HIS A 42 20.97 -16.00 -27.50
C HIS A 42 20.43 -14.86 -26.61
N PRO A 43 21.14 -14.46 -25.54
CA PRO A 43 20.66 -13.42 -24.61
C PRO A 43 20.27 -12.09 -25.27
N HIS A 44 20.86 -11.76 -26.42
CA HIS A 44 20.57 -10.53 -27.17
C HIS A 44 19.27 -10.59 -27.98
N GLU A 45 18.71 -11.78 -28.20
CA GLU A 45 17.47 -12.02 -28.96
C GLU A 45 16.22 -12.02 -28.06
N LEU A 46 16.43 -12.08 -26.74
CA LEU A 46 15.37 -12.02 -25.74
C LEU A 46 14.92 -10.57 -25.50
N SER A 47 13.62 -10.35 -25.32
CA SER A 47 13.10 -9.05 -24.87
C SER A 47 13.60 -8.72 -23.45
N GLY A 48 13.55 -7.44 -23.04
CA GLY A 48 13.98 -7.02 -21.70
C GLY A 48 13.35 -7.83 -20.58
N GLY A 49 12.04 -8.08 -20.65
CA GLY A 49 11.32 -8.91 -19.68
C GLY A 49 11.62 -10.40 -19.77
N GLN A 50 12.04 -10.92 -20.92
CA GLN A 50 12.52 -12.31 -21.03
C GLN A 50 13.91 -12.48 -20.39
N ARG A 51 14.83 -11.55 -20.65
CA ARG A 51 16.16 -11.53 -20.01
C ARG A 51 16.06 -11.46 -18.49
N GLN A 52 15.17 -10.62 -17.97
CA GLN A 52 14.96 -10.45 -16.53
C GLN A 52 14.43 -11.73 -15.87
N ARG A 53 13.51 -12.44 -16.53
CA ARG A 53 13.01 -13.75 -16.07
C ARG A 53 14.07 -14.84 -16.09
N VAL A 54 14.91 -14.89 -17.12
CA VAL A 54 16.06 -15.82 -17.19
C VAL A 54 17.06 -15.52 -16.06
N ALA A 55 17.35 -14.25 -15.79
CA ALA A 55 18.25 -13.85 -14.71
C ALA A 55 17.71 -14.26 -13.33
N LEU A 56 16.41 -14.09 -13.08
CA LEU A 56 15.76 -14.51 -11.85
C LEU A 56 15.72 -16.04 -11.71
N ALA A 57 15.36 -16.76 -12.78
CA ALA A 57 15.36 -18.22 -12.75
C ALA A 57 16.76 -18.77 -12.44
N ARG A 58 17.80 -18.14 -13.00
CA ARG A 58 19.21 -18.48 -12.72
C ARG A 58 19.59 -18.22 -11.26
N SER A 59 19.15 -17.11 -10.66
CA SER A 59 19.45 -16.84 -9.24
C SER A 59 18.76 -17.85 -8.32
N LEU A 60 17.52 -18.24 -8.63
CA LEU A 60 16.74 -19.23 -7.88
C LEU A 60 17.25 -20.67 -8.04
N ALA A 61 17.83 -21.02 -9.19
CA ALA A 61 18.33 -22.38 -9.47
C ALA A 61 19.38 -22.85 -8.45
N SER A 62 20.17 -21.91 -7.90
CA SER A 62 21.18 -22.18 -6.87
C SER A 62 20.61 -22.45 -5.47
N ARG A 63 19.29 -22.32 -5.27
CA ARG A 63 18.59 -22.46 -3.98
C ARG A 63 19.23 -21.65 -2.86
N PRO A 64 19.43 -20.34 -3.05
CA PRO A 64 20.08 -19.53 -2.04
C PRO A 64 19.18 -19.36 -0.81
N SER A 65 19.80 -19.15 0.35
CA SER A 65 19.08 -18.78 1.58
C SER A 65 18.57 -17.34 1.54
N LEU A 66 19.21 -16.47 0.75
CA LEU A 66 18.92 -15.05 0.59
C LEU A 66 19.00 -14.63 -0.87
N ILE A 67 18.04 -13.85 -1.34
CA ILE A 67 18.07 -13.21 -2.66
C ILE A 67 17.90 -11.70 -2.49
N LEU A 68 18.80 -10.95 -3.12
CA LEU A 68 18.71 -9.50 -3.24
C LEU A 68 18.22 -9.18 -4.65
N LEU A 69 17.15 -8.39 -4.74
CA LEU A 69 16.53 -7.98 -6.00
C LEU A 69 16.47 -6.46 -6.04
N ASP A 70 17.22 -5.86 -6.94
CA ASP A 70 17.26 -4.41 -7.12
C ASP A 70 16.46 -4.01 -8.36
N GLU A 71 15.34 -3.33 -8.12
CA GLU A 71 14.34 -2.92 -9.12
C GLU A 71 13.99 -3.99 -10.18
N PRO A 72 13.64 -5.23 -9.77
CA PRO A 72 13.52 -6.37 -10.69
C PRO A 72 12.29 -6.30 -11.61
N LEU A 73 11.49 -5.22 -11.56
CA LEU A 73 10.26 -5.04 -12.34
C LEU A 73 10.18 -3.68 -13.06
N ALA A 74 11.20 -2.82 -12.93
CA ALA A 74 11.17 -1.46 -13.48
C ALA A 74 10.93 -1.42 -15.00
N ASN A 75 11.47 -2.40 -15.75
CA ASN A 75 11.43 -2.45 -17.22
C ASN A 75 10.25 -3.24 -17.80
N LEU A 76 9.24 -3.58 -16.99
CA LEU A 76 8.09 -4.37 -17.46
C LEU A 76 6.86 -3.49 -17.70
N ASP A 77 6.00 -3.90 -18.62
CA ASP A 77 4.67 -3.31 -18.74
C ASP A 77 3.79 -3.66 -17.52
N ALA A 78 2.68 -2.94 -17.34
CA ALA A 78 1.81 -3.09 -16.17
C ALA A 78 1.22 -4.51 -16.00
N HIS A 79 0.86 -5.16 -17.11
CA HIS A 79 0.24 -6.49 -17.06
C HIS A 79 1.27 -7.56 -16.70
N LEU A 80 2.45 -7.49 -17.33
CA LEU A 80 3.55 -8.39 -17.04
C LEU A 80 4.08 -8.19 -15.62
N ARG A 81 4.20 -6.95 -15.15
CA ARG A 81 4.56 -6.62 -13.75
C ARG A 81 3.63 -7.31 -12.75
N GLN A 82 2.31 -7.19 -12.92
CA GLN A 82 1.35 -7.85 -12.02
C GLN A 82 1.50 -9.37 -12.00
N SER A 83 1.69 -9.97 -13.18
CA SER A 83 1.93 -11.41 -13.31
C SER A 83 3.21 -11.84 -12.59
N MET A 84 4.28 -11.04 -12.70
CA MET A 84 5.54 -11.29 -12.00
C MET A 84 5.42 -11.15 -10.48
N LEU A 85 4.72 -10.12 -9.98
CA LEU A 85 4.48 -9.95 -8.54
C LEU A 85 3.75 -11.16 -7.94
N ALA A 86 2.75 -11.69 -8.64
CA ALA A 86 2.04 -12.90 -8.22
C ALA A 86 2.98 -14.11 -8.13
N GLU A 87 3.88 -14.24 -9.11
CA GLU A 87 4.85 -15.32 -9.13
C GLU A 87 5.90 -15.19 -8.02
N PHE A 88 6.40 -13.98 -7.75
CA PHE A 88 7.31 -13.73 -6.63
C PHE A 88 6.72 -14.19 -5.30
N ARG A 89 5.46 -13.85 -5.02
CA ARG A 89 4.76 -14.32 -3.82
C ARG A 89 4.70 -15.84 -3.75
N ARG A 90 4.36 -16.48 -4.87
CA ARG A 90 4.22 -17.94 -4.98
C ARG A 90 5.55 -18.67 -4.77
N ILE A 91 6.64 -18.16 -5.35
CA ILE A 91 8.00 -18.69 -5.19
C ILE A 91 8.47 -18.50 -3.74
N HIS A 92 8.31 -17.30 -3.18
CA HIS A 92 8.70 -17.01 -1.80
C HIS A 92 7.99 -17.94 -0.80
N GLN A 93 6.68 -18.16 -0.98
CA GLN A 93 5.88 -19.07 -0.14
C GLN A 93 6.32 -20.54 -0.24
N SER A 94 6.85 -20.98 -1.40
CA SER A 94 7.21 -22.38 -1.63
C SER A 94 8.65 -22.74 -1.26
N LEU A 95 9.58 -21.79 -1.40
CA LEU A 95 11.01 -22.04 -1.15
C LEU A 95 11.45 -21.72 0.27
N GLY A 96 10.78 -20.79 0.96
CA GLY A 96 11.21 -20.32 2.28
C GLY A 96 12.53 -19.53 2.26
N THR A 97 12.98 -19.10 1.08
CA THR A 97 14.15 -18.23 0.89
C THR A 97 13.81 -16.80 1.31
N THR A 98 14.73 -16.12 2.01
CA THR A 98 14.56 -14.71 2.38
C THR A 98 14.75 -13.81 1.16
N PHE A 99 13.78 -12.94 0.87
CA PHE A 99 13.88 -11.97 -0.24
C PHE A 99 14.07 -10.56 0.32
N VAL A 100 15.06 -9.84 -0.21
CA VAL A 100 15.19 -8.39 -0.05
C VAL A 100 14.90 -7.77 -1.40
N PHE A 101 13.82 -7.01 -1.48
CA PHE A 101 13.31 -6.41 -2.70
C PHE A 101 13.41 -4.90 -2.59
N VAL A 102 14.17 -4.27 -3.48
CA VAL A 102 14.31 -2.82 -3.58
C VAL A 102 13.49 -2.34 -4.78
N THR A 103 12.64 -1.35 -4.55
CA THR A 103 11.79 -0.75 -5.58
C THR A 103 11.42 0.67 -5.18
N HIS A 104 11.17 1.51 -6.18
CA HIS A 104 10.56 2.82 -6.00
C HIS A 104 9.02 2.77 -6.11
N ASP A 105 8.44 1.64 -6.52
CA ASP A 105 6.99 1.45 -6.61
C ASP A 105 6.43 0.93 -5.28
N GLN A 106 5.61 1.75 -4.65
CA GLN A 106 4.99 1.43 -3.36
C GLN A 106 3.98 0.29 -3.47
N ASN A 107 3.24 0.20 -4.57
CA ASN A 107 2.26 -0.88 -4.77
C ASN A 107 2.97 -2.22 -4.86
N GLU A 108 4.14 -2.28 -5.50
CA GLU A 108 4.98 -3.48 -5.51
C GLU A 108 5.41 -3.87 -4.09
N ALA A 109 5.97 -2.93 -3.33
CA ALA A 109 6.44 -3.18 -1.96
C ALA A 109 5.29 -3.66 -1.05
N MET A 110 4.16 -2.96 -1.07
CA MET A 110 2.98 -3.29 -0.26
C MET A 110 2.32 -4.61 -0.68
N ALA A 111 2.47 -4.99 -1.95
CA ALA A 111 1.91 -6.22 -2.46
C ALA A 111 2.66 -7.45 -1.93
N ILE A 112 3.98 -7.46 -1.97
CA ILE A 112 4.76 -8.70 -1.79
C ILE A 112 5.43 -8.83 -0.43
N ALA A 113 5.70 -7.72 0.25
CA ALA A 113 6.58 -7.73 1.40
C ALA A 113 5.86 -8.12 2.69
N GLY A 114 6.52 -8.92 3.53
CA GLY A 114 6.09 -9.12 4.92
C GLY A 114 6.42 -7.90 5.79
N LEU A 115 7.53 -7.23 5.49
CA LEU A 115 7.98 -5.98 6.12
C LEU A 115 8.44 -5.03 5.03
N VAL A 116 8.04 -3.76 5.14
CA VAL A 116 8.46 -2.68 4.24
C VAL A 116 9.31 -1.70 5.02
N GLY A 117 10.50 -1.43 4.49
CA GLY A 117 11.38 -0.38 4.98
C GLY A 117 11.30 0.84 4.08
N VAL A 118 10.87 1.98 4.62
CA VAL A 118 10.91 3.28 3.92
C VAL A 118 12.20 3.98 4.27
N MET A 119 12.93 4.44 3.25
CA MET A 119 14.16 5.20 3.41
C MET A 119 13.95 6.68 3.07
N ASP A 120 14.60 7.57 3.82
CA ASP A 120 14.69 9.00 3.53
C ASP A 120 16.12 9.48 3.74
N ARG A 121 16.70 10.10 2.71
CA ARG A 121 18.10 10.57 2.67
C ARG A 121 19.10 9.54 3.20
N GLY A 122 18.95 8.28 2.79
CA GLY A 122 19.85 7.19 3.17
C GLY A 122 19.64 6.63 4.58
N ARG A 123 18.58 7.04 5.30
CA ARG A 123 18.24 6.52 6.64
C ARG A 123 16.90 5.79 6.62
N MET A 124 16.78 4.74 7.43
CA MET A 124 15.49 4.07 7.65
C MET A 124 14.55 5.03 8.38
N ALA A 125 13.48 5.45 7.71
CA ALA A 125 12.47 6.31 8.30
C ALA A 125 11.42 5.50 9.07
N GLN A 126 11.04 4.32 8.55
CA GLN A 126 10.14 3.39 9.21
C GLN A 126 10.31 1.99 8.64
N VAL A 127 10.24 0.97 9.49
CA VAL A 127 10.16 -0.45 9.09
C VAL A 127 8.96 -1.06 9.78
N ALA A 128 7.97 -1.50 9.00
CA ALA A 128 6.74 -2.06 9.54
C ALA A 128 6.06 -2.98 8.50
N PRO A 129 5.10 -3.84 8.92
CA PRO A 129 4.22 -4.51 7.98
C PRO A 129 3.48 -3.50 7.07
N PRO A 130 3.14 -3.86 5.82
CA PRO A 130 2.47 -2.97 4.87
C PRO A 130 1.25 -2.24 5.45
N GLN A 131 0.41 -2.97 6.20
CA GLN A 131 -0.80 -2.40 6.80
C GLN A 131 -0.47 -1.34 7.85
N GLU A 132 0.51 -1.59 8.72
CA GLU A 132 0.89 -0.63 9.75
C GLU A 132 1.58 0.59 9.15
N LEU A 133 2.45 0.38 8.15
CA LEU A 133 3.09 1.47 7.42
C LEU A 133 2.05 2.38 6.75
N PHE A 134 0.98 1.79 6.22
CA PHE A 134 -0.15 2.51 5.63
C PHE A 134 -0.99 3.21 6.72
N ASP A 135 -1.48 2.49 7.72
CA ASP A 135 -2.47 2.99 8.68
C ASP A 135 -1.85 3.91 9.74
N ARG A 136 -0.58 3.69 10.10
CA ARG A 136 0.14 4.38 11.18
C ARG A 136 1.54 4.81 10.73
N PRO A 137 1.65 5.71 9.74
CA PRO A 137 2.95 6.27 9.36
C PRO A 137 3.56 7.03 10.55
N ALA A 138 4.85 6.80 10.80
CA ALA A 138 5.58 7.33 11.94
C ALA A 138 5.97 8.80 11.76
N THR A 139 6.10 9.26 10.52
CA THR A 139 6.48 10.63 10.21
C THR A 139 5.62 11.21 9.08
N PRO A 140 5.52 12.55 8.97
CA PRO A 140 4.84 13.20 7.87
C PRO A 140 5.43 12.84 6.50
N MET A 141 6.74 12.60 6.44
CA MET A 141 7.42 12.16 5.23
C MET A 141 6.92 10.77 4.81
N VAL A 142 6.90 9.79 5.72
CA VAL A 142 6.36 8.45 5.43
C VAL A 142 4.88 8.54 5.06
N ALA A 143 4.10 9.38 5.76
CA ALA A 143 2.68 9.57 5.48
C ALA A 143 2.42 10.10 4.07
N ARG A 144 3.21 11.08 3.61
CA ARG A 144 3.11 11.66 2.26
C ARG A 144 3.66 10.74 1.18
N PHE A 145 4.67 9.95 1.54
CA PHE A 145 5.22 8.96 0.64
C PHE A 145 4.19 7.86 0.41
N VAL A 146 3.66 7.24 1.48
CA VAL A 146 2.89 5.99 1.42
C VAL A 146 1.40 6.20 1.14
N GLY A 147 0.95 5.64 0.01
CA GLY A 147 -0.47 5.47 -0.28
C GLY A 147 -1.21 6.79 -0.49
N GLU A 148 -0.54 7.75 -1.14
CA GLU A 148 -1.09 9.07 -1.49
C GLU A 148 -1.62 9.85 -0.27
N GLY A 149 -1.01 9.65 0.90
CA GLY A 149 -1.38 10.37 2.11
C GLY A 149 -1.09 11.86 1.98
N ARG A 150 -1.95 12.67 2.59
CA ARG A 150 -1.76 14.10 2.81
C ARG A 150 -1.64 14.33 4.30
N THR A 151 -0.86 15.33 4.69
CA THR A 151 -0.72 15.70 6.12
C THR A 151 -1.22 17.12 6.32
N LEU A 152 -2.20 17.28 7.19
CA LEU A 152 -2.80 18.57 7.51
C LEU A 152 -2.35 19.00 8.90
N PRO A 153 -1.99 20.28 9.11
CA PRO A 153 -1.74 20.80 10.44
C PRO A 153 -3.05 20.82 11.22
N VAL A 154 -3.05 20.29 12.44
CA VAL A 154 -4.21 20.28 13.33
C VAL A 154 -3.78 20.62 14.75
N THR A 155 -4.75 20.99 15.59
CA THR A 155 -4.53 21.12 17.04
C THR A 155 -5.29 20.02 17.77
N VAL A 156 -4.56 19.21 18.53
CA VAL A 156 -5.11 18.17 19.41
C VAL A 156 -5.51 18.82 20.73
N THR A 157 -6.72 18.54 21.18
CA THR A 157 -7.26 19.04 22.45
C THR A 157 -7.10 18.02 23.58
N SER A 158 -7.18 16.72 23.27
CA SER A 158 -6.98 15.64 24.23
C SER A 158 -6.48 14.36 23.56
N LEU A 159 -5.79 13.51 24.33
CA LEU A 159 -5.35 12.17 23.93
C LEU A 159 -5.81 11.18 24.98
N ALA A 160 -6.56 10.16 24.59
CA ALA A 160 -7.00 9.08 25.47
C ALA A 160 -7.05 7.74 24.71
N GLN A 161 -6.45 6.70 25.30
CA GLN A 161 -6.51 5.32 24.78
C GLN A 161 -6.14 5.18 23.29
N GLY A 162 -5.07 5.87 22.84
CA GLY A 162 -4.62 5.83 21.44
C GLY A 162 -5.56 6.54 20.46
N ARG A 163 -6.40 7.46 20.95
CA ARG A 163 -7.27 8.31 20.16
C ARG A 163 -7.04 9.77 20.53
N ALA A 164 -6.77 10.60 19.53
CA ALA A 164 -6.60 12.03 19.67
C ALA A 164 -7.90 12.74 19.25
N THR A 165 -8.41 13.61 20.11
CA THR A 165 -9.48 14.55 19.78
C THR A 165 -8.85 15.82 19.24
N LEU A 166 -9.29 16.25 18.06
CA LEU A 166 -8.77 17.42 17.36
C LEU A 166 -9.91 18.35 16.95
N ARG A 167 -9.56 19.63 16.78
CA ARG A 167 -10.47 20.65 16.29
C ARG A 167 -10.22 20.91 14.80
N LEU A 168 -11.27 20.86 13.99
CA LEU A 168 -11.27 21.18 12.55
C LEU A 168 -12.35 22.24 12.31
N GLY A 169 -11.93 23.51 12.25
CA GLY A 169 -12.88 24.62 12.28
C GLY A 169 -13.71 24.60 13.57
N ASP A 170 -15.03 24.52 13.42
CA ASP A 170 -15.99 24.44 14.53
C ASP A 170 -16.34 23.00 14.94
N HIS A 171 -15.71 22.00 14.33
CA HIS A 171 -15.97 20.59 14.61
C HIS A 171 -14.89 19.98 15.48
N SER A 172 -15.32 19.13 16.42
CA SER A 172 -14.45 18.26 17.20
C SER A 172 -14.55 16.84 16.67
N VAL A 173 -13.41 16.22 16.37
CA VAL A 173 -13.34 14.86 15.82
C VAL A 173 -12.32 14.04 16.59
N THR A 174 -12.66 12.81 16.94
CA THR A 174 -11.76 11.90 17.65
C THR A 174 -11.29 10.79 16.71
N LEU A 175 -10.00 10.76 16.40
CA LEU A 175 -9.38 9.83 15.45
C LEU A 175 -8.29 8.98 16.12
N PRO A 176 -7.94 7.81 15.57
CA PRO A 176 -6.74 7.08 15.98
C PRO A 176 -5.50 7.97 15.91
N GLY A 177 -4.66 7.91 16.93
CA GLY A 177 -3.44 8.72 16.97
C GLY A 177 -2.70 8.65 18.29
N ILE A 178 -1.46 9.14 18.26
CA ILE A 178 -0.56 9.19 19.43
C ILE A 178 -0.08 10.61 19.74
N ALA A 179 -0.56 11.61 18.99
CA ALA A 179 -0.16 12.99 19.20
C ALA A 179 -0.70 13.52 20.55
N PRO A 180 0.15 14.11 21.40
CA PRO A 180 -0.29 14.77 22.63
C PRO A 180 -1.10 16.04 22.32
N PRO A 181 -1.79 16.62 23.32
CA PRO A 181 -2.46 17.92 23.17
C PRO A 181 -1.48 18.99 22.70
N GLY A 182 -1.86 19.74 21.65
CA GLY A 182 -1.00 20.71 20.98
C GLY A 182 -0.98 20.57 19.45
N PRO A 183 -0.05 21.27 18.78
CA PRO A 183 0.10 21.20 17.32
C PRO A 183 0.53 19.81 16.85
N ALA A 184 -0.22 19.23 15.92
CA ALA A 184 0.03 17.89 15.40
C ALA A 184 -0.17 17.83 13.87
N TRP A 185 0.13 16.67 13.29
CA TRP A 185 -0.20 16.33 11.92
C TRP A 185 -1.35 15.33 11.88
N LEU A 186 -2.36 15.62 11.06
CA LEU A 186 -3.38 14.66 10.67
C LEU A 186 -3.03 14.10 9.30
N CYS A 187 -2.73 12.81 9.22
CA CYS A 187 -2.63 12.09 7.97
C CYS A 187 -4.04 11.70 7.48
N LEU A 188 -4.40 12.17 6.29
CA LEU A 188 -5.63 11.80 5.59
C LEU A 188 -5.31 11.20 4.22
N ARG A 189 -6.15 10.25 3.83
CA ARG A 189 -6.23 9.73 2.47
C ARG A 189 -7.62 9.95 1.91
N GLN A 190 -7.75 9.78 0.60
CA GLN A 190 -9.05 9.87 -0.08
C GLN A 190 -10.12 8.98 0.58
N ARG A 191 -9.75 7.77 1.01
CA ARG A 191 -10.68 6.81 1.66
C ARG A 191 -11.15 7.26 3.06
N ASP A 192 -10.43 8.18 3.68
CA ASP A 192 -10.71 8.65 5.05
C ASP A 192 -11.78 9.75 5.03
N LEU A 193 -12.12 10.28 3.85
CA LEU A 193 -13.13 11.31 3.63
C LEU A 193 -14.35 10.73 2.90
N ALA A 194 -15.52 11.26 3.25
CA ALA A 194 -16.74 10.99 2.51
C ALA A 194 -17.64 12.21 2.47
N LEU A 195 -18.51 12.26 1.46
CA LEU A 195 -19.61 13.21 1.43
C LEU A 195 -20.61 12.88 2.54
N SER A 196 -20.98 13.90 3.32
CA SER A 196 -22.03 13.82 4.32
C SER A 196 -23.40 14.04 3.67
N THR A 197 -24.37 13.19 4.03
CA THR A 197 -25.79 13.38 3.69
C THR A 197 -26.55 14.16 4.75
N THR A 198 -25.88 14.51 5.86
CA THR A 198 -26.48 15.24 6.99
C THR A 198 -26.02 16.69 7.00
N SER A 199 -26.71 17.53 7.78
CA SER A 199 -26.26 18.89 8.09
C SER A 199 -25.07 18.93 9.06
N ALA A 200 -24.48 17.78 9.42
CA ALA A 200 -23.25 17.70 10.19
C ALA A 200 -22.05 17.41 9.27
N GLY A 201 -20.89 17.98 9.61
CA GLY A 201 -19.66 17.84 8.84
C GLY A 201 -19.13 19.18 8.33
N LEU A 202 -17.86 19.14 7.92
CA LEU A 202 -17.08 20.27 7.45
C LEU A 202 -17.60 20.75 6.11
N GLY A 203 -18.05 22.00 6.03
CA GLY A 203 -18.43 22.62 4.76
C GLY A 203 -17.24 22.66 3.80
N ALA A 204 -17.50 22.48 2.51
CA ALA A 204 -16.48 22.62 1.47
C ALA A 204 -17.11 23.03 0.14
N GLN A 205 -16.31 23.68 -0.71
CA GLN A 205 -16.70 24.01 -2.07
C GLN A 205 -15.99 23.09 -3.06
N VAL A 206 -16.74 22.52 -4.01
CA VAL A 206 -16.16 21.75 -5.12
C VAL A 206 -15.43 22.73 -6.04
N ILE A 207 -14.16 22.48 -6.33
CA ILE A 207 -13.34 23.31 -7.21
C ILE A 207 -13.00 22.61 -8.53
N ASP A 208 -12.97 21.27 -8.53
CA ASP A 208 -12.70 20.46 -9.72
C ASP A 208 -13.36 19.07 -9.61
N LEU A 209 -13.57 18.44 -10.76
CA LEU A 209 -14.25 17.17 -10.93
C LEU A 209 -13.53 16.33 -11.99
N ARG A 210 -13.12 15.11 -11.62
CA ARG A 210 -12.60 14.12 -12.58
C ARG A 210 -13.30 12.77 -12.44
N PHE A 211 -13.34 11.99 -13.51
CA PHE A 211 -13.81 10.61 -13.48
C PHE A 211 -12.62 9.65 -13.34
N GLU A 212 -12.70 8.73 -12.38
CA GLU A 212 -11.63 7.78 -12.09
C GLU A 212 -12.19 6.43 -11.63
N ARG A 213 -11.87 5.37 -12.39
CA ARG A 213 -12.16 3.97 -12.03
C ARG A 213 -13.63 3.69 -11.64
N GLY A 214 -14.58 4.35 -12.31
CA GLY A 214 -16.01 4.11 -12.10
C GLY A 214 -16.70 5.13 -11.18
N ASP A 215 -15.94 5.99 -10.49
CA ASP A 215 -16.47 7.05 -9.65
C ASP A 215 -15.98 8.43 -10.08
N TYR A 216 -16.54 9.46 -9.48
CA TYR A 216 -16.03 10.82 -9.58
C TYR A 216 -15.14 11.15 -8.39
N ILE A 217 -14.00 11.77 -8.65
CA ILE A 217 -13.16 12.37 -7.61
C ILE A 217 -13.37 13.87 -7.64
N LEU A 218 -13.84 14.40 -6.51
CA LEU A 218 -14.06 15.81 -6.30
C LEU A 218 -12.83 16.38 -5.60
N SER A 219 -12.25 17.42 -6.19
CA SER A 219 -11.33 18.30 -5.45
C SER A 219 -12.17 19.34 -4.74
N VAL A 220 -12.07 19.42 -3.42
CA VAL A 220 -12.90 20.26 -2.57
C VAL A 220 -12.04 21.14 -1.68
N LEU A 221 -12.37 22.43 -1.60
CA LEU A 221 -11.73 23.37 -0.68
C LEU A 221 -12.56 23.46 0.61
N PRO A 222 -12.02 23.06 1.78
CA PRO A 222 -12.75 23.13 3.04
C PRO A 222 -13.01 24.56 3.52
N ASP A 223 -14.14 24.76 4.18
CA ASP A 223 -14.50 25.98 4.92
C ASP A 223 -13.83 26.00 6.31
N ALA A 224 -12.52 25.80 6.36
CA ALA A 224 -11.75 25.87 7.59
C ALA A 224 -10.49 26.71 7.35
N PRO A 225 -10.23 27.76 8.16
CA PRO A 225 -9.04 28.60 8.02
C PRO A 225 -7.74 27.81 8.07
N ASP A 226 -7.74 26.72 8.84
CA ASP A 226 -6.58 25.84 9.04
C ASP A 226 -6.35 24.87 7.86
N LEU A 227 -7.31 24.76 6.93
CA LEU A 227 -7.28 23.83 5.80
C LEU A 227 -7.34 24.57 4.46
N THR A 228 -6.21 25.14 4.06
CA THR A 228 -6.10 25.93 2.82
C THR A 228 -5.87 25.09 1.57
N GLU A 229 -5.53 23.82 1.72
CA GLU A 229 -5.27 22.92 0.59
C GLU A 229 -6.52 22.13 0.17
N PRO A 230 -6.74 21.90 -1.13
CA PRO A 230 -7.82 21.05 -1.59
C PRO A 230 -7.70 19.61 -1.08
N LEU A 231 -8.83 19.06 -0.65
CA LEU A 231 -8.97 17.65 -0.31
C LEU A 231 -9.65 16.90 -1.45
N GLU A 232 -9.43 15.59 -1.52
CA GLU A 232 -10.07 14.75 -2.52
C GLU A 232 -11.07 13.81 -1.86
N VAL A 233 -12.29 13.78 -2.41
CA VAL A 233 -13.36 12.92 -1.92
C VAL A 233 -14.04 12.22 -3.09
N ARG A 234 -14.43 10.96 -2.88
CA ARG A 234 -15.08 10.13 -3.90
C ARG A 234 -16.60 10.36 -3.88
N SER A 235 -17.20 10.42 -5.06
CA SER A 235 -18.64 10.56 -5.26
C SER A 235 -19.13 9.60 -6.36
N PRO A 236 -20.24 8.87 -6.15
CA PRO A 236 -20.81 8.01 -7.17
C PRO A 236 -21.48 8.80 -8.31
N THR A 237 -21.82 10.06 -8.05
CA THR A 237 -22.46 10.97 -9.01
C THR A 237 -21.61 12.22 -9.24
N PRO A 238 -21.68 12.84 -10.43
CA PRO A 238 -20.96 14.08 -10.68
C PRO A 238 -21.56 15.21 -9.84
N ILE A 239 -20.69 16.04 -9.28
CA ILE A 239 -21.06 17.30 -8.61
C ILE A 239 -20.26 18.42 -9.27
N ALA A 240 -20.95 19.42 -9.78
CA ALA A 240 -20.33 20.49 -10.55
C ALA A 240 -19.40 21.36 -9.67
N PRO A 241 -18.27 21.85 -10.22
CA PRO A 241 -17.49 22.90 -9.60
C PRO A 241 -18.37 24.11 -9.22
N GLY A 242 -18.09 24.71 -8.06
CA GLY A 242 -18.89 25.76 -7.44
C GLY A 242 -19.94 25.26 -6.45
N ALA A 243 -20.34 23.98 -6.52
CA ALA A 243 -21.31 23.42 -5.57
C ALA A 243 -20.76 23.37 -4.14
N ARG A 244 -21.66 23.51 -3.16
CA ARG A 244 -21.35 23.36 -1.73
C ARG A 244 -21.65 21.93 -1.30
N VAL A 245 -20.69 21.29 -0.68
CA VAL A 245 -20.80 19.94 -0.13
C VAL A 245 -20.40 19.94 1.34
N ARG A 246 -20.68 18.84 2.04
CA ARG A 246 -20.17 18.61 3.39
C ARG A 246 -19.33 17.36 3.44
N LEU A 247 -18.26 17.43 4.20
CA LEU A 247 -17.28 16.36 4.37
C LEU A 247 -17.39 15.79 5.78
N THR A 248 -17.34 14.47 5.86
CA THR A 248 -17.19 13.74 7.12
C THR A 248 -15.89 12.96 7.09
N LEU A 249 -15.09 13.12 8.14
CA LEU A 249 -13.91 12.29 8.38
C LEU A 249 -14.35 10.96 8.96
N ARG A 250 -14.12 9.87 8.22
CA ARG A 250 -14.40 8.50 8.66
C ARG A 250 -13.25 7.90 9.45
N SER A 251 -12.03 8.29 9.09
CA SER A 251 -10.79 7.78 9.66
C SER A 251 -9.69 8.84 9.52
N GLY A 252 -8.47 8.44 9.84
CA GLY A 252 -7.26 9.26 9.76
C GLY A 252 -6.29 8.82 10.84
N TRP A 253 -5.06 9.31 10.75
CA TRP A 253 -4.02 9.03 11.74
C TRP A 253 -3.41 10.34 12.25
N VAL A 254 -3.48 10.56 13.56
CA VAL A 254 -2.93 11.76 14.19
C VAL A 254 -1.54 11.47 14.76
N MET A 255 -0.54 12.16 14.24
CA MET A 255 0.86 11.97 14.60
C MET A 255 1.48 13.27 15.15
N PRO A 256 2.48 13.19 16.04
CA PRO A 256 3.19 14.36 16.55
C PRO A 256 3.88 15.15 15.45
N ARG A 257 4.10 16.45 15.69
CA ARG A 257 4.97 17.28 14.85
C ARG A 257 6.42 17.05 15.29
N ALA A 258 7.33 16.79 14.35
CA ALA A 258 8.73 16.44 14.66
C ALA A 258 9.36 17.50 15.60
N GLY A 259 9.92 17.03 16.73
CA GLY A 259 10.41 17.86 17.84
C GLY A 259 9.84 17.44 19.20
N GLU A 260 8.70 16.75 19.22
CA GLU A 260 8.11 16.18 20.42
C GLU A 260 8.12 14.65 20.29
N THR A 261 9.24 14.05 20.69
CA THR A 261 9.27 12.61 20.94
C THR A 261 8.23 12.28 22.01
N ALA A 262 7.20 11.52 21.64
CA ALA A 262 6.53 10.62 22.56
C ALA A 262 7.59 9.61 23.01
N GLU A 263 8.29 9.94 24.09
CA GLU A 263 9.12 9.00 24.83
C GLU A 263 8.21 7.80 25.16
N ALA A 264 8.51 6.67 24.54
CA ALA A 264 7.76 5.44 24.75
C ALA A 264 7.86 5.08 26.23
N ALA A 265 6.72 5.03 26.91
CA ALA A 265 6.64 4.50 28.27
C ALA A 265 7.12 3.04 28.28
N PRO A 266 7.85 2.61 29.34
CA PRO A 266 8.52 1.32 29.42
C PRO A 266 7.58 0.11 29.44
#